data_AF-A0A9P6LS57-F1
#
_entry.id   AF-A0A9P6LS57-F1
#
_cell.length_a   1.000
_cell.length_b   1.000
_cell.length_c   1.000
_cell.angle_alpha   90.00
_cell.angle_beta   90.00
_cell.angle_gamma   90.00
#
_symmetry.space_group_name_H-M   'P 1'
#
loop_
_entity.id
_entity.type
_entity.pdbx_description
1 polymer ?
#
loop_
_entity_poly.entity_id
_entity_poly.type
_entity_poly.pdbx_seq_one_letter_code
_entity_poly.pdbx_strand_id
1 'polypeptide(L)'
;MASIGYPPHDNLSPDQFYSWAIHESDPGRRRRLFADARQSTLCSHRVYLLAAEIEEHWGAEVSQLKVILAKGIVVFKNPQGQAGYCSKVSKATWLEEASTASTKTAAALRQAVAENLS
;
A
#
# COMPACT_ATOMS: atom_id res chain seq x y z
N MET A 1 -7.59 -24.89 -15.09
CA MET A 1 -6.85 -23.70 -15.52
C MET A 1 -7.85 -22.70 -16.08
N ALA A 2 -8.16 -21.64 -15.35
CA ALA A 2 -9.03 -20.56 -15.84
C ALA A 2 -8.46 -19.23 -15.36
N SER A 3 -7.47 -18.71 -16.09
CA SER A 3 -7.13 -17.28 -16.03
C SER A 3 -8.21 -16.53 -16.80
N ILE A 4 -9.39 -16.36 -16.19
CA ILE A 4 -10.38 -15.40 -16.69
C ILE A 4 -9.77 -14.03 -16.48
N GLY A 5 -9.56 -13.34 -17.61
CA GLY A 5 -8.82 -12.09 -17.70
C GLY A 5 -9.37 -11.06 -16.74
N TYR A 6 -8.52 -10.65 -15.81
CA TYR A 6 -8.68 -9.40 -15.10
C TYR A 6 -8.05 -8.35 -16.02
N PRO A 7 -8.84 -7.51 -16.71
CA PRO A 7 -8.27 -6.45 -17.52
C PRO A 7 -7.55 -5.47 -16.57
N PRO A 8 -6.32 -5.02 -16.91
CA PRO A 8 -5.66 -4.01 -16.11
C PRO A 8 -6.52 -2.75 -16.05
N HIS A 9 -6.69 -2.18 -14.87
CA HIS A 9 -7.35 -0.90 -14.71
C HIS A 9 -6.35 0.24 -14.89
N ASP A 10 -6.41 0.91 -16.04
CA ASP A 10 -5.65 2.13 -16.27
C ASP A 10 -6.22 3.27 -15.40
N ASN A 11 -5.32 4.07 -14.79
CA ASN A 11 -5.64 5.25 -14.00
C ASN A 11 -6.43 5.02 -12.70
N LEU A 12 -6.21 3.88 -12.03
CA LEU A 12 -6.84 3.61 -10.74
C LEU A 12 -6.28 4.52 -9.64
N SER A 13 -7.10 5.45 -9.13
CA SER A 13 -6.71 6.34 -8.02
C SER A 13 -6.63 5.58 -6.69
N PRO A 14 -5.96 6.12 -5.65
CA PRO A 14 -5.87 5.44 -4.35
C PRO A 14 -7.25 5.23 -3.71
N ASP A 15 -8.14 6.21 -3.82
CA ASP A 15 -9.48 6.14 -3.20
C ASP A 15 -10.41 5.17 -3.96
N GLN A 16 -10.29 5.09 -5.30
CA GLN A 16 -10.99 4.08 -6.11
C GLN A 16 -10.47 2.68 -5.79
N PHE A 17 -9.15 2.51 -5.70
CA PHE A 17 -8.52 1.27 -5.26
C PHE A 17 -9.08 0.82 -3.90
N TYR A 18 -9.11 1.71 -2.91
CA TYR A 18 -9.64 1.39 -1.59
C TYR A 18 -11.11 0.95 -1.67
N SER A 19 -11.94 1.75 -2.34
CA SER A 19 -13.39 1.49 -2.45
C SER A 19 -13.69 0.15 -3.12
N TRP A 20 -12.88 -0.28 -4.08
CA TRP A 20 -13.08 -1.57 -4.77
C TRP A 20 -12.50 -2.74 -3.98
N ALA A 21 -11.27 -2.59 -3.48
CA ALA A 21 -10.55 -3.68 -2.85
C ALA A 21 -11.05 -4.01 -1.43
N ILE A 22 -11.63 -3.05 -0.71
CA ILE A 22 -12.22 -3.30 0.62
C ILE A 22 -13.43 -4.26 0.54
N HIS A 23 -14.16 -4.25 -0.58
CA HIS A 23 -15.30 -5.12 -0.83
C HIS A 23 -14.95 -6.39 -1.63
N GLU A 24 -13.69 -6.59 -2.01
CA GLU A 24 -13.25 -7.74 -2.80
C GLU A 24 -12.76 -8.86 -1.88
N SER A 25 -13.53 -9.95 -1.82
CA SER A 25 -13.24 -11.11 -0.97
C SER A 25 -12.08 -11.96 -1.49
N ASP A 26 -11.81 -11.95 -2.80
CA ASP A 26 -10.71 -12.73 -3.38
C ASP A 26 -9.35 -12.04 -3.16
N PRO A 27 -8.44 -12.63 -2.35
CA PRO A 27 -7.12 -12.05 -2.11
C PRO A 27 -6.25 -11.98 -3.37
N GLY A 28 -6.52 -12.82 -4.37
CA GLY A 28 -5.88 -12.75 -5.68
C GLY A 28 -6.26 -11.47 -6.43
N ARG A 29 -7.54 -11.09 -6.41
CA ARG A 29 -8.04 -9.88 -7.05
C ARG A 29 -7.61 -8.61 -6.31
N ARG A 30 -7.65 -8.57 -4.99
CA ARG A 30 -7.12 -7.45 -4.20
C ARG A 30 -5.66 -7.15 -4.52
N ARG A 31 -4.83 -8.20 -4.64
CA ARG A 31 -3.42 -8.06 -5.03
C ARG A 31 -3.23 -7.50 -6.44
N ARG A 32 -4.13 -7.83 -7.38
CA ARG A 32 -4.11 -7.25 -8.74
C ARG A 32 -4.54 -5.78 -8.73
N LEU A 33 -5.63 -5.45 -8.02
CA LEU A 33 -6.07 -4.07 -7.81
C LEU A 33 -4.95 -3.21 -7.19
N PHE A 34 -4.22 -3.74 -6.21
CA PHE A 34 -3.07 -3.06 -5.64
C PHE A 34 -1.93 -2.87 -6.64
N ALA A 35 -1.67 -3.86 -7.50
CA ALA A 35 -0.66 -3.75 -8.55
C ALA A 35 -1.01 -2.65 -9.57
N ASP A 36 -2.27 -2.61 -10.02
CA ASP A 36 -2.78 -1.60 -10.96
C ASP A 36 -2.74 -0.20 -10.34
N ALA A 37 -3.20 -0.05 -9.08
CA ALA A 37 -3.19 1.22 -8.36
C ALA A 37 -1.77 1.78 -8.23
N ARG A 38 -0.80 0.92 -7.89
CA ARG A 38 0.61 1.31 -7.81
C ARG A 38 1.18 1.76 -9.14
N GLN A 39 0.81 1.10 -10.24
CA GLN A 39 1.27 1.49 -11.58
C GLN A 39 0.64 2.80 -12.03
N SER A 40 -0.64 3.00 -11.70
CA SER A 40 -1.40 4.21 -12.03
C SER A 40 -0.98 5.42 -11.20
N THR A 41 -0.46 5.20 -9.99
CA THR A 41 -0.13 6.27 -9.03
C THR A 41 1.28 6.11 -8.47
N LEU A 42 2.27 6.08 -9.36
CA LEU A 42 3.68 5.81 -9.02
C LEU A 42 4.18 6.65 -7.83
N CYS A 43 3.78 7.92 -7.74
CA CYS A 43 4.24 8.83 -6.68
C CYS A 43 3.33 8.89 -5.44
N SER A 44 2.31 8.04 -5.35
CA SER A 44 1.40 8.00 -4.20
C SER A 44 1.78 6.90 -3.22
N HIS A 45 2.35 7.29 -2.09
CA HIS A 45 2.67 6.36 -1.01
C HIS A 45 1.42 5.84 -0.28
N ARG A 46 0.30 6.60 -0.33
CA ARG A 46 -1.00 6.25 0.27
C ARG A 46 -1.52 4.89 -0.21
N VAL A 47 -1.21 4.46 -1.44
CA VAL A 47 -1.65 3.14 -1.95
C VAL A 47 -1.13 1.99 -1.09
N TYR A 48 0.06 2.10 -0.50
CA TYR A 48 0.61 1.08 0.40
C TYR A 48 -0.08 1.09 1.77
N LEU A 49 -0.47 2.26 2.27
CA LEU A 49 -1.23 2.39 3.50
C LEU A 49 -2.61 1.74 3.33
N LEU A 50 -3.35 2.16 2.30
CA LEU A 50 -4.69 1.66 2.00
C LEU A 50 -4.66 0.14 1.76
N ALA A 51 -3.64 -0.39 1.08
CA ALA A 51 -3.49 -1.83 0.89
C ALA A 51 -3.32 -2.59 2.22
N ALA A 52 -2.61 -2.01 3.20
CA ALA A 52 -2.50 -2.60 4.52
C ALA A 52 -3.83 -2.54 5.28
N GLU A 53 -4.56 -1.42 5.21
CA GLU A 53 -5.88 -1.31 5.85
C GLU A 53 -6.91 -2.28 5.26
N ILE A 54 -6.87 -2.49 3.94
CA ILE A 54 -7.70 -3.50 3.26
C ILE A 54 -7.36 -4.90 3.78
N GLU A 55 -6.08 -5.27 3.85
CA GLU A 55 -5.73 -6.60 4.35
C GLU A 55 -6.03 -6.75 5.85
N GLU A 56 -5.91 -5.67 6.65
CA GLU A 56 -6.37 -5.66 8.05
C GLU A 56 -7.87 -5.94 8.15
N HIS A 57 -8.68 -5.32 7.29
CA HIS A 57 -10.13 -5.57 7.21
C HIS A 57 -10.43 -7.05 6.94
N TRP A 58 -9.62 -7.71 6.11
CA TRP A 58 -9.72 -9.15 5.83
C TRP A 58 -9.00 -10.05 6.84
N GLY A 59 -8.57 -9.49 7.98
CA GLY A 59 -8.03 -10.25 9.12
C GLY A 59 -6.53 -10.53 9.04
N ALA A 60 -5.77 -9.80 8.21
CA ALA A 60 -4.33 -9.94 8.17
C ALA A 60 -3.67 -9.53 9.50
N GLU A 61 -2.58 -10.23 9.81
CA GLU A 61 -1.82 -9.99 11.04
C GLU A 61 -0.77 -8.88 10.85
N VAL A 62 -0.38 -8.25 11.97
CA VAL A 62 0.58 -7.13 11.99
C VAL A 62 1.85 -7.43 11.19
N SER A 63 2.34 -8.67 11.24
CA SER A 63 3.52 -9.11 10.49
C SER A 63 3.32 -9.06 8.97
N GLN A 64 2.13 -9.42 8.47
CA GLN A 64 1.78 -9.36 7.05
C GLN A 64 1.60 -7.90 6.59
N LEU A 65 0.91 -7.09 7.39
CA LEU A 65 0.75 -5.66 7.13
C LEU A 65 2.10 -4.94 7.06
N LYS A 66 3.03 -5.29 7.97
CA LYS A 66 4.38 -4.74 8.00
C LYS A 66 5.13 -4.98 6.69
N VAL A 67 4.96 -6.14 6.06
CA VAL A 67 5.60 -6.44 4.76
C VAL A 67 5.09 -5.52 3.65
N ILE A 68 3.80 -5.20 3.63
CA ILE A 68 3.21 -4.28 2.64
C ILE A 68 3.77 -2.87 2.85
N LEU A 69 3.72 -2.40 4.10
CA LEU A 69 4.14 -1.05 4.47
C LEU A 69 5.66 -0.85 4.30
N ALA A 70 6.48 -1.83 4.69
CA ALA A 70 7.93 -1.79 4.50
C ALA A 70 8.30 -1.66 3.02
N LYS A 71 7.60 -2.35 2.11
CA LYS A 71 7.80 -2.19 0.66
C LYS A 71 7.53 -0.74 0.22
N GLY A 72 6.44 -0.13 0.70
CA GLY A 72 6.14 1.27 0.43
C GLY A 72 7.25 2.20 0.94
N ILE A 73 7.68 2.02 2.19
CA ILE A 73 8.76 2.82 2.78
C ILE A 73 10.05 2.69 1.96
N VAL A 74 10.45 1.48 1.56
CA VAL A 74 11.66 1.28 0.74
C VAL A 74 11.56 2.02 -0.60
N VAL A 75 10.41 1.93 -1.27
CA VAL A 75 10.15 2.63 -2.54
C VAL A 75 10.26 4.15 -2.36
N PHE A 76 9.65 4.72 -1.32
CA PHE A 76 9.60 6.17 -1.12
C PHE A 76 10.77 6.73 -0.28
N LYS A 77 11.63 5.89 0.29
CA LYS A 77 12.91 6.28 0.91
C LYS A 77 13.91 6.70 -0.16
N ASN A 78 13.96 5.95 -1.25
CA ASN A 78 14.78 6.29 -2.42
C ASN A 78 14.00 6.00 -3.72
N PRO A 79 13.17 6.96 -4.19
CA PRO A 79 12.32 6.77 -5.38
C PRO A 79 13.09 6.69 -6.71
N GLN A 80 14.43 6.59 -6.67
CA GLN A 80 15.26 6.33 -7.85
C GLN A 80 14.84 5.02 -8.50
N GLY A 81 14.21 5.11 -9.67
CA GLY A 81 13.60 3.98 -10.40
C GLY A 81 12.14 4.23 -10.79
N GLN A 82 11.43 5.13 -10.09
CA GLN A 82 10.11 5.63 -10.51
C GLN A 82 10.27 6.95 -11.28
N ALA A 83 10.80 6.85 -12.50
CA ALA A 83 10.92 7.97 -13.46
C ALA A 83 11.45 9.32 -12.90
N GLY A 84 12.17 9.35 -11.79
CA GLY A 84 12.82 10.56 -11.26
C GLY A 84 11.93 11.66 -10.67
N TYR A 85 10.59 11.53 -10.68
CA TYR A 85 9.67 12.63 -10.30
C TYR A 85 9.01 12.49 -8.93
N CYS A 86 9.11 11.33 -8.27
CA CYS A 86 8.42 11.12 -7.00
C CYS A 86 9.21 11.72 -5.82
N SER A 87 8.49 12.42 -4.94
CA SER A 87 9.08 12.98 -3.72
C SER A 87 9.38 11.89 -2.71
N LYS A 88 10.50 12.03 -2.00
CA LYS A 88 10.79 11.19 -0.83
C LYS A 88 9.74 11.43 0.25
N VAL A 89 9.31 10.37 0.90
CA VAL A 89 8.38 10.48 2.04
C VAL A 89 9.19 10.41 3.33
N SER A 90 9.06 11.44 4.16
CA SER A 90 9.83 11.56 5.39
C SER A 90 9.34 10.59 6.46
N LYS A 91 10.20 10.30 7.45
CA LYS A 91 9.81 9.56 8.66
C LYS A 91 8.61 10.20 9.36
N ALA A 92 8.59 11.53 9.46
CA ALA A 92 7.50 12.26 10.10
C ALA A 92 6.15 12.04 9.39
N THR A 93 6.15 12.09 8.05
CA THR A 93 4.96 11.84 7.23
C THR A 93 4.42 10.43 7.46
N TRP A 94 5.28 9.40 7.46
CA TRP A 94 4.82 8.04 7.75
C TRP A 94 4.27 7.86 9.17
N LEU A 95 4.80 8.58 10.15
CA LEU A 95 4.29 8.53 11.53
C LEU A 95 2.97 9.28 11.68
N GLU A 96 2.76 10.35 10.91
CA GLU A 96 1.49 11.06 10.80
C GLU A 96 0.41 10.16 10.18
N GLU A 97 0.71 9.46 9.08
CA GLU A 97 -0.19 8.47 8.50
C GLU A 97 -0.51 7.33 9.49
N ALA A 98 0.45 6.92 10.32
CA ALA A 98 0.21 5.93 11.38
C ALA A 98 -0.71 6.44 12.51
N SER A 99 -0.96 7.76 12.61
CA SER A 99 -1.87 8.33 13.61
C SER A 99 -3.33 8.29 13.18
N THR A 100 -3.58 8.22 11.86
CA THR A 100 -4.91 8.19 11.27
C THR A 100 -5.33 6.79 10.79
N ALA A 101 -4.37 5.88 10.64
CA ALA A 101 -4.62 4.50 10.20
C ALA A 101 -5.33 3.61 11.23
N SER A 102 -5.91 2.51 10.75
CA SER A 102 -6.49 1.46 11.60
C SER A 102 -5.47 0.84 12.57
N THR A 103 -5.94 0.26 13.68
CA THR A 103 -5.11 -0.09 14.84
C THR A 103 -3.93 -1.02 14.51
N LYS A 104 -4.14 -2.11 13.76
CA LYS A 104 -3.05 -3.03 13.42
C LYS A 104 -2.13 -2.41 12.36
N THR A 105 -2.67 -1.67 11.39
CA THR A 105 -1.92 -0.97 10.34
C THR A 105 -1.02 0.11 10.94
N ALA A 106 -1.52 0.90 11.88
CA ALA A 106 -0.76 1.89 12.63
C ALA A 106 0.42 1.25 13.39
N ALA A 107 0.18 0.12 14.06
CA ALA A 107 1.23 -0.62 14.77
C ALA A 107 2.29 -1.17 13.81
N ALA A 108 1.86 -1.78 12.71
CA ALA A 108 2.74 -2.29 11.65
C ALA A 108 3.56 -1.17 11.00
N LEU A 109 2.95 -0.01 10.76
CA LEU A 109 3.61 1.14 10.14
C LEU A 109 4.70 1.70 11.04
N ARG A 110 4.43 1.87 12.34
CA ARG A 110 5.44 2.33 13.32
C ARG A 110 6.64 1.38 13.38
N GLN A 111 6.39 0.07 13.38
CA GLN A 111 7.46 -0.94 13.35
C GLN A 111 8.26 -0.86 12.03
N ALA A 112 7.59 -0.79 10.89
CA ALA A 112 8.25 -0.71 9.58
C ALA A 112 9.10 0.57 9.46
N VAL A 113 8.60 1.71 9.93
CA VAL A 113 9.33 2.99 9.95
C VAL A 113 10.56 2.90 10.85
N ALA A 114 10.44 2.33 12.04
CA ALA A 114 11.56 2.16 12.96
C ALA A 114 12.67 1.28 12.35
N GLU A 115 12.30 0.25 11.58
CA GLU A 115 13.26 -0.67 10.95
C GLU A 115 13.92 -0.10 9.68
N ASN A 116 13.21 0.74 8.91
CA ASN A 116 13.65 1.13 7.56
C ASN A 116 14.11 2.59 7.45
N LEU A 117 13.73 3.47 8.38
CA LEU A 117 14.05 4.90 8.41
C LEU A 117 14.78 5.31 9.71
N SER A 118 15.45 4.37 10.38
CA SER A 118 16.38 4.63 11.48
C SER A 118 17.60 5.40 11.02
#